data_AF-A0A9Q9BLZ8-F1
#
_entry.id   AF-A0A9Q9BLZ8-F1
#
_cell.length_a   1.000
_cell.length_b   1.000
_cell.length_c   1.000
_cell.angle_alpha   90.00
_cell.angle_beta   90.00
_cell.angle_gamma   90.00
#
_symmetry.space_group_name_H-M   'P 1'
#
loop_
_entity.id
_entity.type
_entity.pdbx_description
1 polymer ?
#
loop_
_entity_poly.entity_id
_entity_poly.type
_entity_poly.pdbx_seq_one_letter_code
_entity_poly.pdbx_strand_id
1 'polypeptide(L)' 'MIFPLEELIEFDDNIYEITCASTRRAYQLAKIQEPNAEKSGDKVVSAGAKQIFTGEVNYQIERHPEFN' A
#
# COMPACT_ATOMS: atom_id res chain seq x y z
N MET A 1 7.79 2.26 12.13
CA MET A 1 7.60 1.09 11.25
C MET A 1 8.59 1.21 10.13
N ILE A 2 9.33 0.14 9.92
CA ILE A 2 10.30 -0.01 8.82
C ILE A 2 9.52 -0.56 7.61
N PHE A 3 9.91 -0.17 6.40
CA PHE A 3 9.29 -0.66 5.18
C PHE A 3 9.42 -2.20 5.10
N PRO A 4 8.40 -2.93 4.62
CA PRO A 4 8.44 -4.39 4.45
C PRO A 4 9.42 -4.80 3.35
N LEU A 5 10.72 -4.87 3.69
CA LEU A 5 11.79 -5.16 2.72
C LEU A 5 11.85 -6.63 2.33
N GLU A 6 11.52 -7.54 3.25
CA GLU A 6 11.49 -8.98 2.98
C GLU A 6 10.40 -9.27 1.95
N GLU A 7 9.18 -8.79 2.21
CA GLU A 7 8.05 -8.95 1.29
C GLU A 7 8.31 -8.26 -0.06
N LEU A 8 9.03 -7.13 -0.06
CA LEU A 8 9.45 -6.48 -1.31
C LEU A 8 10.45 -7.33 -2.11
N ILE A 9 11.39 -8.00 -1.44
CA ILE A 9 12.39 -8.86 -2.10
C ILE A 9 11.74 -10.15 -2.62
N GLU A 10 10.78 -10.69 -1.89
CA GLU A 10 10.07 -11.93 -2.24
C GLU A 10 8.95 -11.72 -3.26
N PHE A 11 8.52 -10.47 -3.50
CA PHE A 11 7.44 -10.17 -4.45
C PHE A 11 7.85 -10.44 -5.91
N ASP A 12 7.13 -11.34 -6.56
CA ASP A 12 7.42 -11.84 -7.91
C ASP A 12 6.44 -11.37 -9.00
N ASP A 13 5.47 -10.51 -8.64
CA ASP A 13 4.48 -9.94 -9.55
C ASP A 13 4.81 -8.49 -9.96
N ASN A 14 3.87 -7.76 -10.55
CA ASN A 14 4.12 -6.44 -11.13
C ASN A 14 4.46 -5.39 -10.07
N ILE A 15 5.76 -5.07 -9.98
CA ILE A 15 6.30 -4.10 -9.02
C ILE A 15 5.68 -2.70 -9.16
N TYR A 16 5.28 -2.29 -10.36
CA TYR A 16 4.65 -0.99 -10.59
C TYR A 16 3.23 -0.96 -10.04
N GLU A 17 2.49 -2.06 -10.19
CA GLU A 17 1.13 -2.18 -9.67
C GLU A 17 1.10 -2.12 -8.15
N ILE A 18 1.94 -2.93 -7.49
CA ILE A 18 1.99 -2.94 -6.02
C ILE A 18 2.50 -1.62 -5.45
N THR A 19 3.41 -0.94 -6.14
CA THR A 19 3.89 0.40 -5.74
C THR A 19 2.77 1.43 -5.85
N CYS A 20 2.00 1.40 -6.93
CA CYS A 20 0.83 2.26 -7.11
C CYS A 20 -0.24 1.98 -6.06
N ALA A 21 -0.53 0.71 -5.78
CA ALA A 21 -1.48 0.29 -4.76
C ALA A 21 -1.05 0.75 -3.37
N SER A 22 0.21 0.53 -3.00
CA SER A 22 0.79 0.95 -1.72
C SER A 22 0.74 2.47 -1.53
N THR A 23 1.03 3.24 -2.58
CA THR A 23 0.96 4.71 -2.56
C THR A 23 -0.47 5.21 -2.39
N ARG A 24 -1.42 4.63 -3.15
CA ARG A 24 -2.85 4.95 -3.00
C ARG A 24 -3.36 4.61 -1.61
N ARG A 25 -2.93 3.48 -1.04
CA ARG A 25 -3.30 3.08 0.31
C ARG A 25 -2.72 4.03 1.37
N ALA A 26 -1.46 4.40 1.25
CA ALA A 26 -0.83 5.39 2.13
C ALA A 26 -1.57 6.73 2.13
N TYR A 27 -2.03 7.17 0.95
CA TYR A 27 -2.86 8.37 0.83
C TYR A 27 -4.20 8.23 1.56
N GLN A 28 -4.89 7.09 1.42
CA GLN A 28 -6.12 6.82 2.17
C GLN A 28 -5.88 6.88 3.69
N LEU A 29 -4.82 6.24 4.18
CA LEU A 29 -4.45 6.26 5.60
C LEU A 29 -4.16 7.68 6.09
N ALA A 30 -3.47 8.49 5.29
CA ALA A 30 -3.21 9.89 5.61
C ALA A 30 -4.49 10.75 5.65
N LYS A 31 -5.47 10.45 4.78
CA LYS A 31 -6.73 11.19 4.71
C LYS A 31 -7.70 10.84 5.82
N ILE A 32 -7.75 9.57 6.22
CA ILE A 32 -8.66 9.09 7.28
C ILE A 32 -8.20 9.57 8.66
N GLN A 33 -6.96 10.09 8.79
CA GLN A 33 -6.35 10.45 10.07
C GLN A 33 -6.52 9.30 11.07
N GLU A 34 -6.13 8.10 10.65
CA GLU A 34 -6.21 6.91 11.49
C GLU A 34 -5.71 7.26 12.90
N PRO A 35 -6.55 7.17 13.95
CA PRO A 35 -6.21 7.66 15.29
C PRO A 35 -5.01 6.92 15.92
N ASN A 36 -4.58 5.82 15.31
CA ASN A 36 -3.39 5.06 15.68
C ASN A 36 -2.13 5.41 14.88
N ALA A 37 -2.22 6.18 13.79
CA ALA A 37 -1.06 6.58 12.99
C ALA A 37 -0.11 7.50 13.79
N GLU A 38 -0.66 8.38 14.63
CA GLU A 38 0.15 9.24 15.52
C GLU A 38 0.80 8.47 16.67
N LYS A 39 0.18 7.39 17.17
CA LYS A 39 0.71 6.61 18.30
C LYS A 39 1.94 5.77 17.95
N SER A 40 2.15 5.48 16.67
CA SER A 40 3.20 4.56 16.25
C SER A 40 4.47 5.25 15.72
N GLY A 41 4.44 6.58 15.49
CA GLY A 41 5.56 7.28 14.82
C GLY A 41 5.83 6.74 13.41
N ASP A 42 4.82 6.09 12.83
CA ASP A 42 4.94 5.29 11.61
C ASP A 42 4.72 6.16 10.38
N LYS A 43 5.63 6.06 9.42
CA LYS A 43 5.44 6.67 8.11
C LYS A 43 4.28 5.96 7.41
N VAL A 44 3.24 6.70 7.06
CA VAL A 44 2.01 6.20 6.39
C VAL A 44 2.29 5.35 5.15
N VAL A 45 3.42 5.60 4.46
CA VAL A 45 3.87 4.83 3.31
C VAL A 45 4.24 3.39 3.70
N SER A 46 5.02 3.22 4.77
CA SER A 46 5.42 1.88 5.25
C SER A 46 4.21 1.09 5.74
N ALA A 47 3.26 1.76 6.39
CA ALA A 47 2.01 1.13 6.83
C ALA A 47 1.14 0.69 5.63
N GLY A 48 0.95 1.57 4.65
CA GLY A 48 0.20 1.26 3.44
C GLY A 48 0.83 0.11 2.65
N ALA A 49 2.15 0.12 2.48
CA ALA A 49 2.89 -0.96 1.83
C ALA A 49 2.70 -2.29 2.56
N LYS A 50 2.87 -2.32 3.89
CA LYS A 50 2.67 -3.54 4.68
C LYS A 50 1.27 -4.12 4.51
N GLN A 51 0.23 -3.28 4.54
CA GLN A 51 -1.15 -3.74 4.36
C GLN A 51 -1.37 -4.39 2.99
N ILE A 52 -0.71 -3.87 1.95
CA ILE A 52 -0.79 -4.46 0.61
C ILE A 52 0.02 -5.76 0.52
N PHE A 53 1.29 -5.76 0.96
CA PHE A 53 2.17 -6.94 0.88
C PHE A 53 1.65 -8.13 1.69
N THR A 54 1.04 -7.88 2.85
CA THR A 54 0.50 -8.94 3.72
C THR A 54 -0.91 -9.38 3.35
N GLY A 55 -1.54 -8.75 2.34
CA GLY A 55 -2.91 -9.06 1.92
C GLY A 55 -4.00 -8.60 2.90
N GLU A 56 -3.66 -7.81 3.93
CA GLU A 56 -4.64 -7.14 4.80
C GLU A 56 -5.57 -6.24 3.97
N VAL A 57 -5.03 -5.62 2.92
CA VAL A 57 -5.76 -4.85 1.93
C VAL A 57 -5.37 -5.32 0.53
N ASN A 58 -6.35 -5.73 -0.27
CA ASN A 58 -6.15 -6.12 -1.65
C ASN A 58 -6.40 -4.95 -2.61
N TYR A 59 -5.77 -4.99 -3.79
CA TYR A 59 -6.01 -4.04 -4.87
C TYR A 59 -6.39 -4.76 -6.16
N GLN A 60 -7.01 -4.03 -7.07
CA GLN A 60 -7.32 -4.48 -8.42
C GLN A 60 -7.18 -3.31 -9.39
N ILE A 61 -6.71 -3.57 -10.61
CA ILE A 61 -6.71 -2.57 -11.67
C ILE A 61 -8.15 -2.35 -12.15
N GLU A 62 -8.59 -1.10 -12.10
CA GLU A 62 -9.85 -0.68 -12.69
C GLU A 62 -9.74 -0.72 -14.22
N ARG A 63 -10.54 -1.57 -14.87
CA ARG A 63 -10.61 -1.63 -16.34
C ARG A 63 -11.73 -0.72 -16.82
N HIS A 64 -11.34 0.33 -17.53
CA HIS A 64 -12.28 1.18 -18.25
C HIS A 64 -12.41 0.68 -19.69
N PRO A 65 -13.54 0.07 -20.08
CA PRO A 65 -13.74 -0.49 -21.42
C PRO A 65 -13.76 0.59 -22.52
N GLU A 66 -13.89 1.87 -22.15
CA GLU A 66 -13.90 3.01 -23.06
C GLU A 66 -12.50 3.47 -23.54
N PHE A 67 -11.42 2.91 -23.01
CA PHE A 67 -10.03 3.30 -23.35
C PHE A 67 -9.15 2.14 -23.86
N ASN A 68 -9.74 1.01 -24.27
CA ASN A 68 -9.05 -0.17 -24.80
C ASN A 68 -9.37 -0.43 -26.27
#